data_AF-A0A1Q3CRD1-F1
#
_entry.id   AF-A0A1Q3CRD1-F1
#
_cell.length_a   1.000
_cell.length_b   1.000
_cell.length_c   1.000
_cell.angle_alpha   90.00
_cell.angle_beta   90.00
_cell.angle_gamma   90.00
#
_symmetry.space_group_name_H-M   'P 1'
#
loop_
_entity.id
_entity.type
_entity.pdbx_description
1 polymer ?
#
loop_
_entity_poly.entity_id
_entity_poly.type
_entity_poly.pdbx_seq_one_letter_code
_entity_poly.pdbx_strand_id
1 'polypeptide(L)'
;MTFLVVDTPSPYNAIIGRPGLNLMEAIVSTRHLLMKFLTRFGVGEARGDQQAARQCYRTAIFNNGKDKILPIANVKLRGDVEHERPQLVEDVIQVPLEEGNSEKVFQVGS
;
A
#
# COMPACT_ATOMS: atom_id res chain seq x y z
N MET A 1 -3.28 13.73 -17.73
CA MET A 1 -2.28 13.09 -16.87
C MET A 1 -0.94 13.13 -17.59
N THR A 2 0.14 13.50 -16.90
CA THR A 2 1.50 13.52 -17.44
C THR A 2 2.32 12.42 -16.76
N PHE A 3 3.22 11.79 -17.50
CA PHE A 3 4.07 10.71 -17.00
C PHE A 3 5.54 11.01 -17.29
N LEU A 4 6.41 10.66 -16.34
CA LEU A 4 7.85 10.59 -16.58
C LEU A 4 8.17 9.19 -17.08
N VAL A 5 8.75 9.10 -18.28
CA VAL A 5 9.26 7.84 -18.82
C VAL A 5 10.73 7.72 -18.43
N VAL A 6 11.07 6.62 -17.77
CA VAL A 6 12.43 6.34 -17.32
C VAL A 6 12.87 5.05 -17.99
N ASP A 7 13.93 5.13 -18.80
CA ASP A 7 14.55 3.96 -19.43
C ASP A 7 15.58 3.37 -18.47
N THR A 8 15.12 2.51 -17.55
CA THR A 8 15.97 1.85 -16.56
C THR A 8 15.48 0.43 -16.29
N PRO A 9 16.38 -0.54 -16.02
CA PRO A 9 15.97 -1.86 -15.55
C PRO A 9 15.20 -1.75 -14.23
N SER A 10 13.89 -1.95 -14.30
CA SER A 10 12.98 -1.84 -13.17
C SER A 10 12.08 -3.08 -13.10
N PRO A 11 11.81 -3.63 -11.90
CA PRO A 11 10.80 -4.68 -11.75
C PRO A 11 9.36 -4.17 -11.95
N TYR A 12 9.18 -2.84 -12.04
CA TYR A 12 7.89 -2.18 -12.24
C TYR A 12 7.80 -1.55 -13.62
N ASN A 13 6.70 -1.85 -14.32
CA ASN A 13 6.38 -1.24 -15.62
C ASN A 13 5.82 0.20 -15.48
N ALA A 14 5.16 0.50 -14.37
CA ALA A 14 4.62 1.82 -14.07
C ALA A 14 4.50 2.00 -12.55
N ILE A 15 4.73 3.24 -12.08
CA ILE A 15 4.50 3.63 -10.69
C ILE A 15 3.48 4.76 -10.70
N ILE A 16 2.30 4.49 -10.14
CA ILE A 16 1.21 5.46 -10.09
C ILE A 16 1.10 5.95 -8.64
N GLY A 17 1.45 7.22 -8.43
CA GLY A 17 1.31 7.85 -7.11
C GLY A 17 -0.14 8.17 -6.77
N ARG A 18 -0.37 8.57 -5.51
CA ARG A 18 -1.69 9.00 -5.02
C ARG A 18 -2.37 10.06 -5.90
N PRO A 19 -1.68 11.11 -6.41
CA PRO A 19 -2.33 12.08 -7.29
C PRO A 19 -2.91 11.44 -8.56
N GLY A 20 -2.22 10.46 -9.13
CA GLY A 20 -2.69 9.73 -10.31
C GLY A 20 -3.88 8.83 -10.01
N LEU A 21 -3.84 8.10 -8.89
CA LEU A 21 -4.97 7.27 -8.45
C LEU A 21 -6.21 8.13 -8.18
N ASN A 22 -6.06 9.27 -7.51
CA ASN A 22 -7.17 10.19 -7.23
C ASN A 22 -7.77 10.76 -8.52
N LEU A 23 -6.94 11.15 -9.48
CA LEU A 23 -7.40 11.66 -10.77
C LEU A 23 -8.22 10.62 -11.56
N MET A 24 -7.90 9.34 -11.41
CA MET A 24 -8.60 8.24 -12.05
C MET A 24 -9.83 7.75 -11.26
N GLU A 25 -10.09 8.35 -10.09
CA GLU A 25 -11.08 7.86 -9.11
C GLU A 25 -10.88 6.36 -8.82
N ALA A 26 -9.61 5.97 -8.69
CA ALA A 26 -9.23 4.57 -8.64
C ALA A 26 -9.49 3.94 -7.27
N ILE A 27 -10.04 2.73 -7.28
CA ILE A 27 -10.22 1.88 -6.09
C ILE A 27 -9.25 0.71 -6.22
N VAL A 28 -8.31 0.60 -5.28
CA VAL A 28 -7.29 -0.45 -5.27
C VAL A 28 -7.59 -1.46 -4.15
N SER A 29 -7.67 -2.74 -4.51
CA SER A 29 -7.74 -3.85 -3.57
C SER A 29 -6.45 -4.65 -3.63
N THR A 30 -5.60 -4.48 -2.62
CA THR A 30 -4.34 -5.21 -2.47
C THR A 30 -4.56 -6.71 -2.34
N ARG A 31 -5.56 -7.12 -1.54
CA ARG A 31 -5.93 -8.52 -1.33
C ARG A 31 -6.27 -9.25 -2.62
N HIS A 32 -6.98 -8.58 -3.53
CA HIS A 32 -7.43 -9.18 -4.78
C HIS A 32 -6.50 -8.88 -5.96
N LEU A 33 -5.46 -8.06 -5.73
CA LEU A 33 -4.60 -7.47 -6.77
C LEU A 33 -5.44 -6.85 -7.90
N LEU A 34 -6.45 -6.07 -7.54
CA LEU A 34 -7.38 -5.47 -8.49
C LEU A 34 -7.43 -3.97 -8.28
N MET A 35 -7.28 -3.20 -9.37
CA MET A 35 -7.55 -1.77 -9.39
C MET A 35 -8.73 -1.53 -10.34
N LYS A 36 -9.77 -0.84 -9.86
CA LYS A 36 -10.84 -0.29 -10.68
C LYS A 36 -10.63 1.20 -10.85
N PHE A 37 -11.00 1.76 -11.99
CA PHE A 37 -10.90 3.19 -12.26
C PHE A 37 -11.96 3.62 -13.27
N LEU A 38 -12.30 4.90 -13.28
CA LEU A 38 -13.27 5.42 -14.25
C LEU A 38 -12.66 5.62 -15.62
N THR A 39 -13.43 5.31 -16.65
CA THR A 39 -13.12 5.55 -18.06
C THR A 39 -14.33 6.15 -18.76
N ARG A 40 -14.12 6.73 -19.95
CA ARG A 40 -15.21 7.26 -20.80
C ARG A 40 -16.26 6.21 -21.19
N PHE A 41 -15.97 4.92 -21.03
CA PHE A 41 -16.86 3.82 -21.39
C PHE A 41 -17.35 3.02 -20.16
N GLY A 42 -17.19 3.57 -18.95
CA GLY A 42 -17.53 2.91 -17.70
C GLY A 42 -16.30 2.53 -16.88
N VAL A 43 -16.41 1.48 -16.08
CA VAL A 43 -15.35 1.09 -15.13
C VAL A 43 -14.29 0.24 -15.83
N GLY A 44 -13.06 0.74 -15.84
CA GLY A 44 -11.87 0.00 -16.24
C GLY A 44 -11.33 -0.84 -15.08
N GLU A 45 -10.72 -1.98 -15.39
CA GLU A 45 -10.12 -2.87 -14.39
C GLU A 45 -8.69 -3.26 -14.80
N ALA A 46 -7.76 -3.14 -13.87
CA ALA A 46 -6.41 -3.69 -13.96
C ALA A 46 -6.26 -4.80 -12.91
N ARG A 47 -6.00 -6.03 -13.37
CA ARG A 47 -5.83 -7.22 -12.52
C ARG A 47 -4.38 -7.66 -12.51
N GLY A 48 -3.84 -7.86 -11.32
CA GLY A 48 -2.57 -8.53 -11.10
C GLY A 48 -2.74 -10.05 -11.09
N ASP A 49 -1.66 -10.74 -11.42
CA ASP A 49 -1.57 -12.19 -11.34
C ASP A 49 -1.28 -12.63 -9.89
N GLN A 50 -2.29 -13.22 -9.24
CA GLN A 50 -2.16 -13.71 -7.87
C GLN A 50 -1.18 -14.90 -7.75
N GLN A 51 -1.06 -15.74 -8.77
CA GLN A 51 -0.12 -16.85 -8.74
C GLN A 51 1.31 -16.33 -8.81
N ALA A 52 1.60 -15.45 -9.77
CA ALA A 52 2.90 -14.81 -9.89
C ALA A 52 3.27 -14.04 -8.61
N ALA A 53 2.34 -13.26 -8.05
CA ALA A 53 2.58 -12.53 -6.80
C ALA A 53 2.92 -13.46 -5.61
N ARG A 54 2.19 -14.58 -5.46
CA ARG A 54 2.48 -15.58 -4.42
C ARG A 54 3.83 -16.24 -4.63
N GLN A 55 4.19 -16.57 -5.88
CA GLN A 55 5.49 -17.12 -6.21
C GLN A 55 6.62 -16.12 -5.93
N CYS A 56 6.46 -14.84 -6.30
CA CYS A 56 7.43 -13.79 -5.99
C CYS A 56 7.63 -13.63 -4.47
N TYR A 57 6.54 -13.60 -3.70
CA TYR A 57 6.61 -13.51 -2.23
C TYR A 57 7.34 -14.72 -1.62
N ARG A 58 7.01 -15.93 -2.08
CA ARG A 58 7.68 -17.16 -1.67
C ARG A 58 9.18 -17.08 -2.00
N THR A 59 9.51 -16.79 -3.24
CA THR A 59 10.89 -16.63 -3.71
C THR A 59 11.65 -15.60 -2.87
N ALA A 60 11.05 -14.44 -2.57
CA ALA A 60 11.68 -13.41 -1.75
C ALA A 60 12.00 -13.91 -0.33
N ILE A 61 11.05 -14.58 0.34
CA ILE A 61 11.26 -15.12 1.69
C ILE A 61 12.29 -16.26 1.71
N PHE A 62 12.23 -17.17 0.74
CA PHE A 62 13.08 -18.36 0.72
C PHE A 62 14.48 -18.11 0.13
N ASN A 63 14.68 -17.02 -0.63
CA ASN A 63 15.98 -16.67 -1.23
C ASN A 63 16.73 -15.54 -0.48
N ASN A 64 16.43 -15.31 0.80
CA ASN A 64 17.12 -14.37 1.69
C ASN A 64 18.64 -14.61 1.88
N GLY A 65 19.30 -15.41 1.04
CA GLY A 65 20.75 -15.67 1.06
C GLY A 65 21.46 -15.56 -0.29
N LYS A 66 20.82 -15.05 -1.36
CA LYS A 66 21.50 -14.83 -2.65
C LYS A 66 21.15 -13.47 -3.22
N ASP A 67 22.03 -12.52 -2.94
CA ASP A 67 22.05 -11.12 -3.37
C ASP A 67 21.65 -10.91 -4.83
N LYS A 68 20.39 -10.55 -5.07
CA LYS A 68 19.95 -9.81 -6.26
C LYS A 68 18.80 -8.87 -5.88
N ILE A 69 19.04 -8.01 -4.91
CA ILE A 69 18.23 -6.80 -4.74
C ILE A 69 18.57 -5.93 -5.96
N LEU A 70 17.64 -5.75 -6.90
CA LEU A 70 17.79 -4.69 -7.90
C LEU A 70 17.67 -3.36 -7.12
N PRO A 71 18.77 -2.62 -6.90
CA PRO A 71 18.69 -1.40 -6.14
C PRO A 71 17.90 -0.41 -6.99
N ILE A 72 16.69 -0.08 -6.59
CA ILE A 72 16.05 1.14 -7.06
C ILE A 72 16.92 2.25 -6.50
N ALA A 73 17.79 2.84 -7.33
CA ALA A 73 18.89 3.71 -6.92
C ALA A 73 18.47 4.90 -6.03
N ASN A 74 17.16 5.20 -5.94
CA ASN A 74 16.62 6.33 -5.19
C ASN A 74 15.53 5.96 -4.17
N VAL A 75 15.28 4.68 -3.87
CA VAL A 75 14.43 4.31 -2.72
C VAL A 75 15.35 4.09 -1.53
N LYS A 76 15.44 5.10 -0.67
CA LYS A 76 15.92 4.90 0.70
C LYS A 76 14.87 4.00 1.37
N LEU A 77 15.09 2.68 1.31
CA LEU A 77 14.39 1.76 2.20
C LEU A 77 14.67 2.33 3.58
N ARG A 78 13.62 2.84 4.24
CA ARG A 78 13.69 3.26 5.62
C ARG A 78 14.03 1.95 6.34
N GLY A 79 15.33 1.69 6.52
CA GLY A 79 15.79 0.58 7.36
C GLY A 79 15.07 0.68 8.68
N ASP A 80 14.93 -0.44 9.39
CA ASP A 80 14.24 -0.57 10.66
C ASP A 80 14.71 0.50 11.67
N VAL A 81 14.19 1.71 11.49
CA VAL A 81 14.13 2.71 12.51
C VAL A 81 12.98 2.17 13.32
N GLU A 82 13.29 1.58 14.47
CA GLU A 82 12.33 1.55 15.55
C GLU A 82 11.79 2.96 15.68
N HIS A 83 10.60 3.17 15.12
CA HIS A 83 9.84 4.34 15.45
C HIS A 83 9.52 4.13 16.93
N GLU A 84 10.19 4.89 17.81
CA GLU A 84 9.53 5.25 19.06
C GLU A 84 8.15 5.74 18.65
N ARG A 85 7.13 4.95 18.99
CA ARG A 85 5.75 5.36 18.77
C ARG A 85 5.63 6.72 19.43
N PRO A 86 5.26 7.78 18.69
CA PRO A 86 4.94 9.04 19.32
C PRO A 86 3.91 8.73 20.42
N GLN A 87 4.25 9.03 21.67
CA GLN A 87 3.27 8.94 22.74
C GLN A 87 2.17 9.94 22.40
N LEU A 88 0.93 9.48 22.48
CA LEU A 88 -0.24 10.29 22.14
C LEU A 88 -0.25 11.53 23.05
N VAL A 89 -0.25 12.72 22.45
CA VAL A 89 -0.18 14.01 23.17
C VAL A 89 -1.58 14.52 23.54
N GLU A 90 -2.63 13.90 23.01
CA GLU A 90 -4.02 14.36 23.12
C GLU A 90 -4.84 13.49 24.07
N ASP A 91 -5.74 14.15 24.81
CA ASP A 91 -6.73 13.47 25.66
C ASP A 91 -7.68 12.64 24.79
N VAL A 92 -7.88 11.39 25.21
CA VAL A 92 -8.66 10.39 24.48
C VAL A 92 -10.02 10.22 25.12
N ILE A 93 -11.07 10.33 24.30
CA ILE A 93 -12.43 10.01 24.72
C ILE A 93 -12.70 8.52 24.44
N GLN A 94 -13.15 7.79 25.46
CA GLN A 94 -13.60 6.41 25.30
C GLN A 94 -15.07 6.40 24.89
N VAL A 95 -15.35 5.86 23.71
CA VAL A 95 -16.72 5.73 23.19
C VAL A 95 -17.11 4.25 23.22
N PRO A 96 -18.22 3.88 23.87
CA PRO A 96 -18.74 2.51 23.85
C PRO A 96 -19.10 2.08 22.42
N LEU A 97 -18.69 0.87 22.06
CA LEU A 97 -19.06 0.25 20.77
C LEU A 97 -20.54 -0.15 20.75
N GLU A 98 -21.09 -0.55 21.89
CA GLU A 98 -22.48 -0.96 22.05
C GLU A 98 -23.10 -0.26 23.27
N GLU A 99 -24.33 0.20 23.12
CA GLU A 99 -25.06 0.88 24.19
C GLU A 99 -25.33 -0.10 25.35
N GLY A 100 -24.75 0.18 26.52
CA GLY A 100 -24.85 -0.68 27.70
C GLY A 100 -23.69 -1.66 27.94
N ASN A 101 -22.68 -1.71 27.06
CA ASN A 101 -21.49 -2.55 27.26
C ASN A 101 -20.22 -1.70 27.42
N SER A 102 -19.81 -1.46 28.67
CA SER A 102 -18.60 -0.68 28.99
C SER A 102 -17.28 -1.45 28.81
N GLU A 103 -17.32 -2.74 28.47
CA GLU A 103 -16.11 -3.55 28.26
C GLU A 103 -15.55 -3.42 26.83
N LYS A 104 -16.36 -2.94 25.88
CA LYS A 104 -15.96 -2.73 24.49
C LYS A 104 -16.00 -1.25 24.15
N VAL A 105 -14.86 -0.58 24.25
CA VAL A 105 -14.71 0.85 23.93
C VAL A 105 -13.66 1.06 22.84
N PHE A 106 -13.83 2.10 22.01
CA PHE A 106 -12.75 2.65 21.18
C PHE A 106 -12.33 4.02 21.68
N GLN A 107 -11.08 4.34 21.38
CA GLN A 107 -10.40 5.54 21.79
C GLN A 107 -10.40 6.53 20.62
N VAL A 108 -11.01 7.69 20.81
CA VAL A 108 -11.04 8.78 19.84
C VAL A 108 -10.16 9.91 20.36
N GLY A 109 -9.10 10.22 19.60
CA GLY A 109 -8.29 11.43 19.81
C GLY A 109 -9.03 12.65 19.30
N SER A 110 -8.84 13.79 19.97
CA SER A 110 -9.50 15.07 19.64
C SER A 110 -8.81 15.78 18.48
#